data_AF-A0A9D8SCQ0-F1
#
_entry.id   AF-A0A9D8SCQ0-F1
#
_cell.length_a   1.000
_cell.length_b   1.000
_cell.length_c   1.000
_cell.angle_alpha   90.00
_cell.angle_beta   90.00
_cell.angle_gamma   90.00
#
_symmetry.space_group_name_H-M   'P 1'
#
loop_
_entity.id
_entity.type
_entity.pdbx_description
1 polymer ?
#
loop_
_entity_poly.entity_id
_entity_poly.type
_entity_poly.pdbx_seq_one_letter_code
_entity_poly.pdbx_strand_id
1 'polypeptide(L)'
;ITLDNFNTIPNAEKGRTCSCFADSIHISGCKGKVTVKNGHFDGTHDDIMNVHGTDLPVTEILGENKVKVRFSHNQTYGFKAFYEGDKIVFIDERTLLPLGYGTVAGAEMLSEREMTLTTEEPLPCGVKEKTAIDNLTWQPEVLFENNVIMRDPTRGILISSGGKTVVKNNRFIRTNMAAILIAFDARSWYESGKVNDVLIEDNVFEECNGPVILIAPETNEFEDGRYVHENIRIKNNKFILSDNRILSAKSTDGLVFEENEIVSDSEPKFETVHCANVKIN
;
A
#
# COMPACT_ATOMS: atom_id res chain seq x y z
N ILE A 1 8.48 12.78 -7.14
CA ILE A 1 7.61 12.66 -8.34
C ILE A 1 6.41 13.58 -8.14
N THR A 2 6.04 14.36 -9.16
CA THR A 2 4.86 15.23 -9.08
C THR A 2 4.07 15.15 -10.39
N LEU A 3 2.80 14.80 -10.28
CA LEU A 3 1.81 14.79 -11.35
C LEU A 3 0.74 15.82 -10.96
N ASP A 4 0.66 16.91 -11.71
CA ASP A 4 -0.28 18.01 -11.49
C ASP A 4 -1.07 18.22 -12.77
N ASN A 5 -2.41 18.21 -12.69
CA ASN A 5 -3.30 18.26 -13.84
C ASN A 5 -3.02 17.13 -14.86
N PHE A 6 -2.65 15.96 -14.35
CA PHE A 6 -2.45 14.75 -15.13
C PHE A 6 -3.76 13.95 -15.20
N ASN A 7 -4.17 13.59 -16.41
CA ASN A 7 -5.47 12.97 -16.65
C ASN A 7 -5.33 11.68 -17.45
N THR A 8 -6.07 10.65 -17.04
CA THR A 8 -6.15 9.37 -17.74
C THR A 8 -7.61 9.09 -18.00
N ILE A 9 -8.09 9.49 -19.18
CA ILE A 9 -9.52 9.45 -19.54
C ILE A 9 -9.73 8.80 -20.90
N PRO A 10 -10.87 8.11 -21.14
CA PRO A 10 -11.14 7.48 -22.42
C PRO A 10 -11.38 8.54 -23.51
N ASN A 11 -11.02 8.20 -24.76
CA ASN A 11 -11.37 9.02 -25.90
C ASN A 11 -12.86 8.80 -26.27
N ALA A 12 -13.74 9.60 -25.68
CA ALA A 12 -15.18 9.53 -25.91
C ALA A 12 -15.58 9.83 -27.37
N GLU A 13 -14.86 10.72 -28.07
CA GLU A 13 -15.13 11.02 -29.49
C GLU A 13 -14.95 9.79 -30.39
N LYS A 14 -14.07 8.86 -29.99
CA LYS A 14 -13.85 7.57 -30.65
C LYS A 14 -14.70 6.44 -30.07
N GLY A 15 -15.65 6.74 -29.19
CA GLY A 15 -16.49 5.75 -28.51
C GLY A 15 -15.73 4.84 -27.55
N ARG A 16 -14.53 5.22 -27.09
CA ARG A 16 -13.77 4.42 -26.13
C ARG A 16 -14.34 4.62 -24.73
N THR A 17 -14.42 3.53 -23.98
CA THR A 17 -14.82 3.52 -22.57
C THR A 17 -13.67 3.22 -21.62
N CYS A 18 -12.52 2.79 -22.16
CA CYS A 18 -11.31 2.46 -21.43
C CYS A 18 -10.19 3.46 -21.75
N SER A 19 -9.46 3.89 -20.73
CA SER A 19 -8.31 4.79 -20.83
C SER A 19 -6.97 4.03 -20.79
N CYS A 20 -6.83 3.05 -19.90
CA CYS A 20 -5.68 2.14 -19.81
C CYS A 20 -6.10 0.73 -19.39
N PHE A 21 -5.31 -0.27 -19.80
CA PHE A 21 -5.57 -1.70 -19.56
C PHE A 21 -5.01 -2.24 -18.23
N ALA A 22 -4.37 -1.38 -17.45
CA ALA A 22 -3.77 -1.66 -16.14
C ALA A 22 -3.85 -0.38 -15.29
N ASP A 23 -3.02 -0.23 -14.27
CA ASP A 23 -2.95 0.93 -13.41
C ASP A 23 -2.75 2.22 -14.21
N SER A 24 -3.35 3.32 -13.76
CA SER A 24 -3.01 4.63 -14.33
C SER A 24 -1.63 5.13 -13.86
N ILE A 25 -1.29 4.90 -12.59
CA ILE A 25 -0.05 5.36 -11.96
C ILE A 25 0.48 4.24 -11.06
N HIS A 26 1.64 3.68 -11.40
CA HIS A 26 2.28 2.63 -10.59
C HIS A 26 3.64 3.11 -10.09
N ILE A 27 3.79 3.27 -8.78
CA ILE A 27 5.00 3.76 -8.13
C ILE A 27 5.60 2.64 -7.27
N SER A 28 6.63 1.98 -7.80
CA SER A 28 7.35 0.91 -7.10
C SER A 28 8.78 1.33 -6.74
N GLY A 29 9.22 1.03 -5.52
CA GLY A 29 10.63 1.18 -5.10
C GLY A 29 11.15 2.63 -5.20
N CYS A 30 10.36 3.60 -4.74
CA CYS A 30 10.68 5.03 -4.83
C CYS A 30 10.96 5.65 -3.45
N LYS A 31 11.66 6.79 -3.40
CA LYS A 31 11.89 7.54 -2.15
C LYS A 31 11.62 9.03 -2.30
N GLY A 32 11.61 9.75 -1.19
CA GLY A 32 11.30 11.18 -1.17
C GLY A 32 9.79 11.40 -1.15
N LYS A 33 9.26 12.18 -2.10
CA LYS A 33 7.84 12.55 -2.12
C LYS A 33 7.18 12.25 -3.47
N VAL A 34 6.00 11.66 -3.42
CA VAL A 34 5.07 11.47 -4.53
C VAL A 34 3.88 12.41 -4.30
N THR A 35 3.53 13.18 -5.33
CA THR A 35 2.38 14.07 -5.29
C THR A 35 1.57 13.90 -6.56
N VAL A 36 0.29 13.56 -6.42
CA VAL A 36 -0.67 13.46 -7.52
C VAL A 36 -1.82 14.37 -7.18
N LYS A 37 -2.01 15.42 -7.99
CA LYS A 37 -3.05 16.40 -7.70
C LYS A 37 -3.73 16.98 -8.92
N ASN A 38 -4.95 17.47 -8.70
CA ASN A 38 -5.79 18.13 -9.71
C ASN A 38 -6.02 17.26 -10.96
N GLY A 39 -5.99 15.93 -10.83
CA GLY A 39 -6.15 14.99 -11.92
C GLY A 39 -7.56 14.46 -12.09
N HIS A 40 -7.85 13.93 -13.27
CA HIS A 40 -9.08 13.24 -13.62
C HIS A 40 -8.75 11.87 -14.21
N PHE A 41 -9.20 10.83 -13.51
CA PHE A 41 -8.94 9.44 -13.84
C PHE A 41 -10.26 8.72 -14.06
N ASP A 42 -10.41 8.12 -15.23
CA ASP A 42 -11.67 7.56 -15.69
C ASP A 42 -11.43 6.34 -16.58
N GLY A 43 -12.16 5.25 -16.33
CA GLY A 43 -12.19 4.07 -17.19
C GLY A 43 -10.86 3.31 -17.26
N THR A 44 -10.12 3.30 -16.16
CA THR A 44 -8.97 2.41 -15.94
C THR A 44 -9.46 0.97 -15.79
N HIS A 45 -8.59 -0.02 -16.01
CA HIS A 45 -8.91 -1.45 -15.83
C HIS A 45 -8.20 -2.07 -14.62
N ASP A 46 -7.32 -1.32 -13.97
CA ASP A 46 -6.76 -1.58 -12.65
C ASP A 46 -6.64 -0.23 -11.93
N ASP A 47 -5.98 -0.20 -10.77
CA ASP A 47 -5.99 0.94 -9.86
C ASP A 47 -5.62 2.29 -10.50
N ILE A 48 -6.19 3.38 -9.98
CA ILE A 48 -5.73 4.71 -10.40
C ILE A 48 -4.28 4.92 -9.97
N MET A 49 -3.97 4.52 -8.74
CA MET A 49 -2.63 4.65 -8.20
C MET A 49 -2.30 3.49 -7.28
N ASN A 50 -1.19 2.81 -7.54
CA ASN A 50 -0.56 1.87 -6.61
C ASN A 50 0.82 2.40 -6.18
N VAL A 51 1.07 2.53 -4.88
CA VAL A 51 2.36 2.95 -4.32
C VAL A 51 2.89 1.90 -3.34
N HIS A 52 4.02 1.27 -3.67
CA HIS A 52 4.60 0.21 -2.86
C HIS A 52 6.13 0.10 -2.99
N GLY A 53 6.77 -0.63 -2.08
CA GLY A 53 8.11 -1.19 -2.28
C GLY A 53 8.04 -2.63 -2.79
N THR A 54 9.19 -3.29 -2.95
CA THR A 54 9.24 -4.70 -3.37
C THR A 54 10.02 -5.50 -2.35
N ASP A 55 9.33 -6.39 -1.63
CA ASP A 55 9.94 -7.31 -0.69
C ASP A 55 10.75 -8.37 -1.45
N LEU A 56 12.00 -8.58 -1.05
CA LEU A 56 12.80 -9.69 -1.57
C LEU A 56 12.97 -10.76 -0.49
N PRO A 57 12.34 -11.95 -0.63
CA PRO A 57 12.56 -13.04 0.31
C PRO A 57 13.99 -13.57 0.24
N VAL A 58 14.51 -13.94 1.41
CA VAL A 58 15.75 -14.68 1.57
C VAL A 58 15.60 -16.06 0.92
N THR A 59 16.51 -16.39 0.01
CA THR A 59 16.59 -17.72 -0.62
C THR A 59 17.74 -18.55 -0.08
N GLU A 60 18.75 -17.93 0.53
CA GLU A 60 19.88 -18.62 1.16
C GLU A 60 20.56 -17.72 2.21
N ILE A 61 21.00 -18.31 3.32
CA ILE A 61 21.86 -17.66 4.31
C ILE A 61 23.32 -18.00 3.96
N LEU A 62 24.13 -16.98 3.69
CA LEU A 62 25.51 -17.12 3.22
C LEU A 62 26.56 -16.85 4.31
N GLY A 63 26.13 -16.40 5.49
CA GLY A 63 26.99 -16.11 6.63
C GLY A 63 26.24 -15.37 7.74
N GLU A 64 26.96 -14.94 8.77
CA GLU A 64 26.39 -14.27 9.95
C GLU A 64 25.70 -12.93 9.64
N ASN A 65 26.09 -12.26 8.56
CA ASN A 65 25.56 -10.97 8.12
C ASN A 65 25.33 -10.92 6.60
N LYS A 66 25.17 -12.08 5.94
CA LYS A 66 25.03 -12.13 4.48
C LYS A 66 23.95 -13.10 4.05
N VAL A 67 23.06 -12.64 3.16
CA VAL A 67 21.97 -13.42 2.58
C VAL A 67 21.94 -13.27 1.08
N LYS A 68 21.36 -14.27 0.40
CA LYS A 68 20.88 -14.16 -0.97
C LYS A 68 19.38 -13.93 -0.94
N VAL A 69 18.91 -12.99 -1.75
CA VAL A 69 17.49 -12.66 -1.89
C VAL A 69 17.09 -12.66 -3.36
N ARG A 70 15.78 -12.69 -3.63
CA ARG A 70 15.27 -12.82 -5.00
C ARG A 70 14.01 -11.99 -5.26
N PHE A 71 13.90 -11.45 -6.46
CA PHE A 71 12.63 -10.98 -7.04
C PHE A 71 11.75 -12.18 -7.41
N SER A 72 10.76 -12.44 -6.56
CA SER A 72 9.88 -13.60 -6.67
C SER A 72 8.79 -13.44 -7.73
N HIS A 73 8.16 -12.26 -7.79
CA HIS A 73 7.11 -12.01 -8.78
C HIS A 73 7.68 -11.86 -10.20
N ASN A 74 6.90 -12.24 -11.22
CA ASN A 74 7.38 -12.27 -12.61
C ASN A 74 7.40 -10.89 -13.29
N GLN A 75 6.93 -9.84 -12.61
CA GLN A 75 6.87 -8.48 -13.15
C GLN A 75 7.65 -7.47 -12.30
N THR A 76 8.49 -7.91 -11.36
CA THR A 76 9.15 -7.02 -10.38
C THR A 76 10.67 -6.97 -10.49
N TYR A 77 11.29 -7.64 -11.46
CA TYR A 77 12.74 -7.84 -11.53
C TYR A 77 13.44 -6.95 -12.58
N GLY A 78 14.77 -7.02 -12.65
CA GLY A 78 15.57 -6.32 -13.68
C GLY A 78 16.20 -5.00 -13.22
N PHE A 79 16.14 -4.69 -11.93
CA PHE A 79 16.76 -3.52 -11.32
C PHE A 79 17.31 -3.85 -9.93
N LYS A 80 18.10 -2.94 -9.34
CA LYS A 80 18.70 -3.10 -8.01
C LYS A 80 17.74 -2.54 -6.95
N ALA A 81 17.24 -3.38 -6.04
CA ALA A 81 16.29 -2.99 -4.98
C ALA A 81 16.95 -2.42 -3.71
N PHE A 82 18.23 -2.68 -3.49
CA PHE A 82 18.96 -2.26 -2.28
C PHE A 82 20.33 -1.69 -2.64
N TYR A 83 20.74 -0.68 -1.91
CA TYR A 83 22.02 0.02 -2.06
C TYR A 83 22.75 0.07 -0.72
N GLU A 84 24.08 0.20 -0.76
CA GLU A 84 24.88 0.43 0.45
C GLU A 84 24.36 1.68 1.19
N GLY A 85 24.23 1.57 2.51
CA GLY A 85 23.66 2.58 3.39
C GLY A 85 22.14 2.52 3.58
N ASP A 86 21.41 1.74 2.77
CA ASP A 86 19.96 1.59 2.94
C ASP A 86 19.62 0.93 4.28
N LYS A 87 18.61 1.47 4.96
CA LYS A 87 17.95 0.85 6.12
C LYS A 87 16.92 -0.15 5.67
N ILE A 88 16.96 -1.35 6.26
CA ILE A 88 16.11 -2.48 5.90
C ILE A 88 15.46 -3.10 7.13
N VAL A 89 14.38 -3.84 6.89
CA VAL A 89 13.70 -4.65 7.90
C VAL A 89 13.55 -6.08 7.41
N PHE A 90 13.77 -7.03 8.32
CA PHE A 90 13.52 -8.45 8.10
C PHE A 90 12.14 -8.80 8.64
N ILE A 91 11.30 -9.44 7.84
CA ILE A 91 9.87 -9.62 8.09
C ILE A 91 9.52 -11.12 8.06
N ASP A 92 8.75 -11.60 9.05
CA ASP A 92 8.14 -12.93 8.97
C ASP A 92 6.97 -12.89 7.98
N GLU A 93 7.07 -13.65 6.88
CA GLU A 93 6.07 -13.69 5.80
C GLU A 93 4.65 -14.12 6.25
N ARG A 94 4.52 -14.71 7.45
CA ARG A 94 3.25 -15.22 7.97
C ARG A 94 2.50 -14.16 8.75
N THR A 95 3.22 -13.39 9.56
CA THR A 95 2.67 -12.36 10.44
C THR A 95 2.76 -10.95 9.83
N LEU A 96 3.69 -10.76 8.88
CA LEU A 96 4.11 -9.47 8.32
C LEU A 96 4.71 -8.52 9.37
N LEU A 97 5.21 -9.08 10.47
CA LEU A 97 5.83 -8.33 11.57
C LEU A 97 7.37 -8.38 11.48
N PRO A 98 8.06 -7.33 11.97
CA PRO A 98 9.52 -7.29 11.96
C PRO A 98 10.11 -8.35 12.90
N LEU A 99 11.09 -9.09 12.39
CA LEU A 99 12.04 -9.93 13.12
C LEU A 99 13.25 -9.12 13.61
N GLY A 100 13.60 -8.07 12.88
CA GLY A 100 14.65 -7.13 13.24
C GLY A 100 14.98 -6.20 12.08
N TYR A 101 15.96 -5.33 12.31
CA TYR A 101 16.37 -4.27 11.39
C TYR A 101 17.85 -4.39 11.08
N GLY A 102 18.29 -3.77 9.98
CA GLY A 102 19.70 -3.69 9.64
C GLY A 102 20.02 -2.55 8.69
N THR A 103 21.31 -2.38 8.45
CA THR A 103 21.88 -1.45 7.48
C THR A 103 22.62 -2.23 6.40
N VAL A 104 22.37 -1.93 5.13
CA VAL A 104 23.05 -2.60 4.01
C VAL A 104 24.49 -2.11 3.93
N ALA A 105 25.46 -2.99 4.18
CA ALA A 105 26.89 -2.76 3.95
C ALA A 105 27.32 -3.09 2.52
N GLY A 106 26.56 -3.92 1.81
CA GLY A 106 26.86 -4.28 0.43
C GLY A 106 25.69 -4.95 -0.27
N ALA A 107 25.50 -4.63 -1.54
CA ALA A 107 24.43 -5.18 -2.37
C ALA A 107 24.94 -5.48 -3.78
N GLU A 108 24.88 -6.74 -4.20
CA GLU A 108 25.44 -7.22 -5.47
C GLU A 108 24.41 -8.06 -6.23
N MET A 109 24.08 -7.66 -7.46
CA MET A 109 23.22 -8.44 -8.35
C MET A 109 23.99 -9.66 -8.87
N LEU A 110 23.43 -10.86 -8.69
CA LEU A 110 23.93 -12.11 -9.24
C LEU A 110 23.28 -12.45 -10.58
N SER A 111 22.05 -11.99 -10.79
CA SER A 111 21.29 -12.09 -12.04
C SER A 111 20.25 -10.97 -12.09
N GLU A 112 19.37 -10.96 -13.09
CA GLU A 112 18.24 -10.02 -13.12
C GLU A 112 17.26 -10.20 -11.96
N ARG A 113 17.29 -11.37 -11.30
CA ARG A 113 16.36 -11.74 -10.22
C ARG A 113 16.99 -11.94 -8.87
N GLU A 114 18.28 -12.23 -8.79
CA GLU A 114 18.92 -12.63 -7.54
C GLU A 114 20.00 -11.63 -7.16
N MET A 115 20.12 -11.34 -5.88
CA MET A 115 21.18 -10.50 -5.35
C MET A 115 21.67 -11.01 -4.00
N THR A 116 22.91 -10.68 -3.64
CA THR A 116 23.37 -10.82 -2.26
C THR A 116 23.27 -9.50 -1.53
N LEU A 117 22.86 -9.57 -0.27
CA LEU A 117 22.86 -8.46 0.67
C LEU A 117 23.79 -8.82 1.82
N THR A 118 24.71 -7.91 2.13
CA THR A 118 25.54 -7.94 3.33
C THR A 118 25.09 -6.82 4.23
N THR A 119 24.83 -7.11 5.51
CA THR A 119 24.45 -6.13 6.52
C THR A 119 25.65 -5.69 7.36
N GLU A 120 25.59 -4.48 7.91
CA GLU A 120 26.58 -4.00 8.89
C GLU A 120 26.50 -4.82 10.18
N GLU A 121 25.28 -5.15 10.61
CA GLU A 121 24.98 -5.95 11.79
C GLU A 121 24.82 -7.44 11.44
N PRO A 122 25.01 -8.37 12.40
CA PRO A 122 24.58 -9.75 12.22
C PRO A 122 23.08 -9.85 11.92
N LEU A 123 22.67 -10.88 11.17
CA LEU A 123 21.27 -11.12 10.85
C LEU A 123 20.44 -11.27 12.14
N PRO A 124 19.26 -10.63 12.23
CA PRO A 124 18.38 -10.79 13.37
C PRO A 124 18.03 -12.25 13.68
N CYS A 125 17.74 -12.53 14.95
CA CYS A 125 17.28 -13.85 15.37
C CYS A 125 16.00 -14.23 14.62
N GLY A 126 15.94 -15.45 14.11
CA GLY A 126 14.77 -15.98 13.38
C GLY A 126 14.78 -15.73 11.87
N VAL A 127 15.75 -14.97 11.33
CA VAL A 127 15.96 -14.88 9.88
C VAL A 127 16.24 -16.26 9.31
N LYS A 128 15.49 -16.64 8.28
CA LYS A 128 15.53 -17.94 7.61
C LYS A 128 15.13 -17.77 6.15
N GLU A 129 15.18 -18.85 5.38
CA GLU A 129 14.57 -18.86 4.04
C GLU A 129 13.11 -18.39 4.11
N LYS A 130 12.72 -17.60 3.11
CA LYS A 130 11.43 -16.89 2.99
C LYS A 130 11.20 -15.73 3.95
N THR A 131 12.14 -15.41 4.85
CA THR A 131 12.10 -14.10 5.51
C THR A 131 12.14 -13.01 4.44
N ALA A 132 11.11 -12.17 4.40
CA ALA A 132 11.05 -11.04 3.47
C ALA A 132 11.94 -9.91 3.96
N ILE A 133 12.55 -9.17 3.03
CA ILE A 133 13.33 -7.99 3.34
C ILE A 133 12.71 -6.80 2.61
N ASP A 134 12.29 -5.80 3.37
CA ASP A 134 11.78 -4.52 2.86
C ASP A 134 12.85 -3.43 2.98
N ASN A 135 12.83 -2.47 2.06
CA ASN A 135 13.73 -1.34 2.04
C ASN A 135 13.06 -0.08 2.61
N LEU A 136 13.28 0.16 3.90
CA LEU A 136 12.72 1.32 4.62
C LEU A 136 13.21 2.68 4.09
N THR A 137 14.34 2.70 3.37
CA THR A 137 14.87 3.94 2.76
C THR A 137 14.09 4.35 1.52
N TRP A 138 13.38 3.40 0.90
CA TRP A 138 12.66 3.56 -0.35
C TRP A 138 11.15 3.45 -0.15
N GLN A 139 10.65 4.21 0.83
CA GLN A 139 9.24 4.39 1.13
C GLN A 139 8.91 5.90 1.05
N PRO A 140 8.24 6.38 -0.01
CA PRO A 140 8.03 7.81 -0.19
C PRO A 140 6.90 8.35 0.68
N GLU A 141 6.95 9.64 1.01
CA GLU A 141 5.74 10.37 1.40
C GLU A 141 4.78 10.46 0.21
N VAL A 142 3.48 10.34 0.45
CA VAL A 142 2.44 10.37 -0.59
C VAL A 142 1.44 11.48 -0.30
N LEU A 143 1.16 12.30 -1.31
CA LEU A 143 0.06 13.26 -1.33
C LEU A 143 -0.82 12.99 -2.55
N PHE A 144 -2.08 12.62 -2.31
CA PHE A 144 -3.10 12.44 -3.33
C PHE A 144 -4.24 13.42 -3.07
N GLU A 145 -4.29 14.52 -3.84
CA GLU A 145 -5.12 15.69 -3.52
C GLU A 145 -5.93 16.23 -4.70
N ASN A 146 -7.19 16.64 -4.49
CA ASN A 146 -8.02 17.30 -5.50
C ASN A 146 -8.22 16.48 -6.79
N ASN A 147 -8.24 15.15 -6.69
CA ASN A 147 -8.45 14.29 -7.86
C ASN A 147 -9.90 13.84 -7.99
N VAL A 148 -10.32 13.55 -9.22
CA VAL A 148 -11.60 12.91 -9.54
C VAL A 148 -11.32 11.51 -10.10
N ILE A 149 -11.94 10.50 -9.49
CA ILE A 149 -11.77 9.08 -9.82
C ILE A 149 -13.13 8.53 -10.20
N MET A 150 -13.24 7.93 -11.39
CA MET A 150 -14.51 7.46 -11.93
C MET A 150 -14.41 6.12 -12.65
N ARG A 151 -15.47 5.30 -12.51
CA ARG A 151 -15.68 4.10 -13.34
C ARG A 151 -14.49 3.15 -13.36
N ASP A 152 -13.93 2.90 -12.18
CA ASP A 152 -12.85 1.95 -11.97
C ASP A 152 -13.44 0.57 -11.54
N PRO A 153 -13.15 -0.53 -12.28
CA PRO A 153 -13.68 -1.84 -11.97
C PRO A 153 -12.94 -2.55 -10.82
N THR A 154 -11.83 -2.00 -10.33
CA THR A 154 -10.98 -2.52 -9.26
C THR A 154 -10.96 -1.55 -8.07
N ARG A 155 -9.78 -1.22 -7.53
CA ARG A 155 -9.61 -0.30 -6.39
C ARG A 155 -9.35 1.11 -6.91
N GLY A 156 -9.79 2.12 -6.17
CA GLY A 156 -9.45 3.50 -6.51
C GLY A 156 -7.94 3.75 -6.38
N ILE A 157 -7.40 3.64 -5.17
CA ILE A 157 -5.95 3.68 -4.91
C ILE A 157 -5.53 2.56 -3.96
N LEU A 158 -4.31 2.06 -4.16
CA LEU A 158 -3.63 1.06 -3.34
C LEU A 158 -2.36 1.67 -2.71
N ILE A 159 -2.26 1.62 -1.38
CA ILE A 159 -1.19 2.25 -0.62
C ILE A 159 -0.48 1.22 0.28
N SER A 160 0.81 1.05 0.03
CA SER A 160 1.73 0.22 0.82
C SER A 160 3.04 0.99 1.02
N SER A 161 3.02 2.05 1.84
CA SER A 161 4.22 2.85 2.09
C SER A 161 4.33 3.31 3.54
N GLY A 162 5.52 3.15 4.12
CA GLY A 162 5.80 3.61 5.49
C GLY A 162 6.03 5.12 5.59
N GLY A 163 6.18 5.82 4.46
CA GLY A 163 6.17 7.28 4.44
C GLY A 163 4.77 7.84 4.74
N LYS A 164 4.72 9.08 5.24
CA LYS A 164 3.44 9.73 5.55
C LYS A 164 2.57 9.81 4.29
N THR A 165 1.33 9.35 4.38
CA THR A 165 0.35 9.41 3.30
C THR A 165 -0.80 10.34 3.64
N VAL A 166 -1.15 11.24 2.72
CA VAL A 166 -2.31 12.13 2.82
C VAL A 166 -3.16 11.99 1.56
N VAL A 167 -4.39 11.55 1.73
CA VAL A 167 -5.42 11.43 0.70
C VAL A 167 -6.51 12.44 1.04
N LYS A 168 -6.55 13.57 0.31
CA LYS A 168 -7.47 14.66 0.68
C LYS A 168 -8.20 15.35 -0.44
N ASN A 169 -9.42 15.80 -0.15
CA ASN A 169 -10.25 16.56 -1.08
C ASN A 169 -10.42 15.88 -2.46
N ASN A 170 -10.48 14.55 -2.49
CA ASN A 170 -10.73 13.78 -3.71
C ASN A 170 -12.20 13.38 -3.82
N ARG A 171 -12.64 13.09 -5.03
CA ARG A 171 -13.98 12.56 -5.32
C ARG A 171 -13.86 11.19 -5.99
N PHE A 172 -14.23 10.14 -5.26
CA PHE A 172 -14.29 8.77 -5.75
C PHE A 172 -15.73 8.45 -6.16
N ILE A 173 -15.94 8.05 -7.41
CA ILE A 173 -17.28 7.85 -7.97
C ILE A 173 -17.36 6.47 -8.61
N ARG A 174 -18.17 5.59 -8.02
CA ARG A 174 -18.47 4.24 -8.55
C ARG A 174 -17.21 3.39 -8.77
N THR A 175 -16.37 3.26 -7.75
CA THR A 175 -15.34 2.21 -7.69
C THR A 175 -16.02 0.88 -7.39
N ASN A 176 -15.65 -0.19 -8.09
CA ASN A 176 -16.33 -1.48 -7.96
C ASN A 176 -15.73 -2.37 -6.86
N MET A 177 -14.47 -2.16 -6.46
CA MET A 177 -13.87 -2.63 -5.20
C MET A 177 -13.66 -1.42 -4.26
N ALA A 178 -12.77 -1.56 -3.26
CA ALA A 178 -12.46 -0.51 -2.31
C ALA A 178 -11.96 0.77 -3.02
N ALA A 179 -12.51 1.92 -2.66
CA ALA A 179 -12.01 3.20 -3.16
C ALA A 179 -10.57 3.45 -2.67
N ILE A 180 -10.24 3.02 -1.46
CA ILE A 180 -8.89 3.04 -0.90
C ILE A 180 -8.59 1.68 -0.31
N LEU A 181 -7.54 1.03 -0.79
CA LEU A 181 -6.97 -0.18 -0.23
C LEU A 181 -5.61 0.15 0.40
N ILE A 182 -5.43 -0.23 1.65
CA ILE A 182 -4.14 -0.29 2.32
C ILE A 182 -3.80 -1.77 2.47
N ALA A 183 -2.77 -2.23 1.77
CA ALA A 183 -2.38 -3.64 1.75
C ALA A 183 -0.92 -3.80 2.15
N PHE A 184 -0.52 -5.06 2.30
CA PHE A 184 0.86 -5.48 2.41
C PHE A 184 0.89 -7.00 2.23
N ASP A 185 1.71 -7.53 1.33
CA ASP A 185 1.97 -8.96 1.22
C ASP A 185 3.45 -9.27 1.01
N ALA A 186 3.86 -10.45 1.44
CA ALA A 186 5.22 -10.96 1.29
C ALA A 186 5.25 -12.38 0.69
N ARG A 187 4.23 -12.75 -0.10
CA ARG A 187 4.05 -14.14 -0.58
C ARG A 187 3.61 -14.27 -2.03
N SER A 188 2.79 -13.36 -2.54
CA SER A 188 2.24 -13.40 -3.89
C SER A 188 2.84 -12.28 -4.75
N TRP A 189 2.44 -11.05 -4.49
CA TRP A 189 2.92 -9.88 -5.22
C TRP A 189 4.23 -9.34 -4.65
N TYR A 190 4.47 -9.60 -3.36
CA TYR A 190 5.62 -9.06 -2.62
C TYR A 190 5.62 -7.52 -2.64
N GLU A 191 4.42 -6.93 -2.64
CA GLU A 191 4.28 -5.48 -2.59
C GLU A 191 4.39 -5.02 -1.15
N SER A 192 5.56 -4.44 -0.86
CA SER A 192 5.96 -4.14 0.50
C SER A 192 5.42 -2.80 0.98
N GLY A 193 5.17 -2.75 2.28
CA GLY A 193 5.11 -1.49 3.02
C GLY A 193 4.04 -1.49 4.10
N LYS A 194 4.46 -1.71 5.35
CA LYS A 194 3.69 -1.25 6.50
C LYS A 194 3.45 0.26 6.39
N VAL A 195 2.19 0.70 6.43
CA VAL A 195 1.88 2.13 6.65
C VAL A 195 2.04 2.52 8.13
N ASN A 196 2.61 3.71 8.37
CA ASN A 196 2.89 4.24 9.71
C ASN A 196 2.10 5.51 10.07
N ASP A 197 1.63 6.26 9.07
CA ASP A 197 0.82 7.47 9.24
C ASP A 197 0.02 7.72 7.96
N VAL A 198 -1.29 7.49 8.01
CA VAL A 198 -2.21 7.77 6.90
C VAL A 198 -3.31 8.70 7.35
N LEU A 199 -3.54 9.77 6.57
CA LEU A 199 -4.65 10.69 6.74
C LEU A 199 -5.53 10.68 5.49
N ILE A 200 -6.79 10.29 5.66
CA ILE A 200 -7.84 10.31 4.64
C ILE A 200 -8.85 11.36 5.08
N GLU A 201 -8.80 12.55 4.48
CA GLU A 201 -9.61 13.69 4.92
C GLU A 201 -10.34 14.44 3.80
N ASP A 202 -11.51 14.98 4.10
CA ASP A 202 -12.27 15.85 3.16
C ASP A 202 -12.62 15.19 1.81
N ASN A 203 -12.61 13.85 1.71
CA ASN A 203 -12.94 13.16 0.47
C ASN A 203 -14.45 12.91 0.37
N VAL A 204 -14.94 12.80 -0.86
CA VAL A 204 -16.31 12.39 -1.17
C VAL A 204 -16.28 11.03 -1.86
N PHE A 205 -16.98 10.05 -1.30
CA PHE A 205 -17.15 8.71 -1.86
C PHE A 205 -18.61 8.55 -2.31
N GLU A 206 -18.84 8.43 -3.61
CA GLU A 206 -20.17 8.40 -4.22
C GLU A 206 -20.40 7.08 -4.95
N GLU A 207 -21.43 6.34 -4.52
CA GLU A 207 -21.85 5.08 -5.14
C GLU A 207 -20.69 4.07 -5.28
N CYS A 208 -19.67 4.15 -4.41
CA CYS A 208 -18.60 3.18 -4.31
C CYS A 208 -19.11 1.88 -3.67
N ASN A 209 -18.60 0.74 -4.15
CA ASN A 209 -18.86 -0.53 -3.50
C ASN A 209 -18.07 -0.69 -2.20
N GLY A 210 -18.64 -1.46 -1.27
CA GLY A 210 -18.04 -1.69 0.02
C GLY A 210 -17.10 -2.92 0.07
N PRO A 211 -16.19 -3.01 1.08
CA PRO A 211 -15.82 -1.92 1.98
C PRO A 211 -15.16 -0.76 1.21
N VAL A 212 -15.64 0.48 1.43
CA VAL A 212 -15.13 1.66 0.70
C VAL A 212 -13.67 1.92 1.04
N ILE A 213 -13.30 1.78 2.31
CA ILE A 213 -11.92 1.79 2.79
C ILE A 213 -11.61 0.38 3.31
N LEU A 214 -10.58 -0.24 2.75
CA LEU A 214 -10.14 -1.59 3.13
C LEU A 214 -8.69 -1.53 3.61
N ILE A 215 -8.45 -1.96 4.85
CA ILE A 215 -7.11 -2.10 5.43
C ILE A 215 -6.87 -3.60 5.62
N ALA A 216 -6.14 -4.21 4.70
CA ALA A 216 -6.06 -5.65 4.55
C ALA A 216 -4.63 -6.14 4.26
N PRO A 217 -3.72 -6.09 5.25
CA PRO A 217 -2.45 -6.79 5.13
C PRO A 217 -2.70 -8.29 4.97
N GLU A 218 -2.03 -8.98 4.06
CA GLU A 218 -2.22 -10.41 3.80
C GLU A 218 -1.55 -11.32 4.84
N THR A 219 -1.72 -11.01 6.12
CA THR A 219 -1.27 -11.85 7.23
C THR A 219 -2.24 -13.00 7.50
N ASN A 220 -1.67 -14.16 7.87
CA ASN A 220 -2.40 -15.39 8.23
C ASN A 220 -2.24 -15.76 9.71
N GLU A 221 -1.30 -15.14 10.41
CA GLU A 221 -0.99 -15.39 11.81
C GLU A 221 -0.92 -14.05 12.56
N PHE A 222 -1.46 -14.01 13.77
CA PHE A 222 -1.46 -12.83 14.61
C PHE A 222 -0.56 -13.04 15.82
N GLU A 223 0.12 -11.98 16.24
CA GLU A 223 0.83 -11.92 17.51
C GLU A 223 0.12 -10.94 18.44
N ASP A 224 -0.21 -11.37 19.65
CA ASP A 224 -0.92 -10.55 20.63
C ASP A 224 -0.18 -9.24 20.91
N GLY A 225 -0.90 -8.13 20.83
CA GLY A 225 -0.35 -6.78 21.06
C GLY A 225 0.59 -6.26 19.96
N ARG A 226 0.70 -6.94 18.82
CA ARG A 226 1.46 -6.49 17.65
C ARG A 226 0.57 -6.39 16.42
N TYR A 227 0.79 -5.34 15.64
CA TYR A 227 -0.05 -4.96 14.51
C TYR A 227 0.82 -4.61 13.30
N VAL A 228 0.29 -4.85 12.10
CA VAL A 228 1.01 -4.58 10.86
C VAL A 228 0.97 -3.09 10.54
N HIS A 229 -0.21 -2.48 10.51
CA HIS A 229 -0.37 -1.06 10.17
C HIS A 229 -0.60 -0.20 11.41
N GLU A 230 -0.22 1.08 11.33
CA GLU A 230 -0.35 2.01 12.45
C GLU A 230 -0.84 3.40 12.01
N ASN A 231 -1.54 4.08 12.92
CA ASN A 231 -1.93 5.50 12.85
C ASN A 231 -2.69 5.89 11.58
N ILE A 232 -3.84 5.25 11.35
CA ILE A 232 -4.71 5.56 10.21
C ILE A 232 -5.88 6.43 10.69
N ARG A 233 -6.02 7.62 10.09
CA ARG A 233 -7.03 8.62 10.44
C ARG A 233 -7.93 8.91 9.25
N ILE A 234 -9.23 8.72 9.42
CA ILE A 234 -10.27 8.90 8.42
C ILE A 234 -11.22 9.97 8.95
N LYS A 235 -11.10 11.20 8.46
CA LYS A 235 -11.74 12.39 9.06
C LYS A 235 -12.52 13.23 8.07
N ASN A 236 -13.66 13.75 8.47
CA ASN A 236 -14.42 14.74 7.68
C ASN A 236 -14.69 14.32 6.22
N ASN A 237 -14.85 13.02 5.97
CA ASN A 237 -15.21 12.51 4.65
C ASN A 237 -16.73 12.39 4.53
N LYS A 238 -17.23 12.46 3.30
CA LYS A 238 -18.64 12.24 2.97
C LYS A 238 -18.80 10.94 2.19
N PHE A 239 -19.60 10.02 2.72
CA PHE A 239 -19.95 8.75 2.09
C PHE A 239 -21.40 8.81 1.62
N ILE A 240 -21.65 8.67 0.31
CA ILE A 240 -22.97 8.66 -0.31
C ILE A 240 -23.11 7.33 -1.04
N LEU A 241 -23.70 6.32 -0.39
CA LEU A 241 -23.56 4.92 -0.81
C LEU A 241 -24.90 4.19 -0.93
N SER A 242 -25.00 3.29 -1.90
CA SER A 242 -26.11 2.31 -1.98
C SER A 242 -25.82 1.02 -1.21
N ASP A 243 -24.54 0.70 -0.98
CA ASP A 243 -24.09 -0.35 -0.05
C ASP A 243 -23.85 0.29 1.34
N ASN A 244 -23.59 -0.53 2.37
CA ASN A 244 -23.33 -0.08 3.73
C ASN A 244 -21.97 -0.45 4.31
N ARG A 245 -21.14 -1.23 3.62
CA ARG A 245 -19.80 -1.57 4.13
C ARG A 245 -18.86 -0.37 3.94
N ILE A 246 -18.57 0.35 5.03
CA ILE A 246 -17.77 1.58 5.01
C ILE A 246 -16.29 1.25 5.14
N LEU A 247 -15.95 0.51 6.20
CA LEU A 247 -14.58 0.27 6.62
C LEU A 247 -14.43 -1.18 7.04
N SER A 248 -13.41 -1.85 6.51
CA SER A 248 -12.93 -3.12 7.05
C SER A 248 -11.44 -3.00 7.33
N ALA A 249 -11.02 -3.33 8.54
CA ALA A 249 -9.65 -3.19 8.98
C ALA A 249 -9.11 -4.46 9.62
N LYS A 250 -7.87 -4.81 9.29
CA LYS A 250 -7.16 -5.97 9.82
C LYS A 250 -5.76 -5.58 10.29
N SER A 251 -5.33 -6.12 11.44
CA SER A 251 -3.97 -5.94 11.98
C SER A 251 -3.51 -4.47 12.02
N THR A 252 -4.32 -3.62 12.65
CA THR A 252 -4.10 -2.16 12.67
C THR A 252 -4.16 -1.61 14.10
N ASP A 253 -3.16 -0.81 14.49
CA ASP A 253 -3.18 -0.03 15.73
C ASP A 253 -3.42 1.46 15.46
N GLY A 254 -4.22 2.12 16.30
CA GLY A 254 -4.46 3.56 16.19
C GLY A 254 -5.31 3.93 14.98
N LEU A 255 -6.45 3.24 14.80
CA LEU A 255 -7.43 3.55 13.76
C LEU A 255 -8.49 4.52 14.27
N VAL A 256 -8.59 5.70 13.63
CA VAL A 256 -9.56 6.73 13.98
C VAL A 256 -10.47 7.02 12.79
N PHE A 257 -11.76 6.82 12.97
CA PHE A 257 -12.82 7.24 12.07
C PHE A 257 -13.69 8.25 12.82
N GLU A 258 -13.61 9.53 12.46
CA GLU A 258 -14.34 10.58 13.17
C GLU A 258 -14.82 11.70 12.25
N GLU A 259 -15.92 12.35 12.62
CA GLU A 259 -16.45 13.52 11.91
C GLU A 259 -16.86 13.24 10.46
N ASN A 260 -17.12 11.98 10.10
CA ASN A 260 -17.54 11.61 8.75
C ASN A 260 -19.08 11.68 8.61
N GLU A 261 -19.55 12.17 7.47
CA GLU A 261 -20.96 12.15 7.11
C GLU A 261 -21.25 10.89 6.28
N ILE A 262 -22.21 10.06 6.72
CA ILE A 262 -22.61 8.85 6.00
C ILE A 262 -24.09 8.94 5.62
N VAL A 263 -24.34 8.93 4.32
CA VAL A 263 -25.66 8.85 3.70
C VAL A 263 -25.73 7.51 2.98
N SER A 264 -26.44 6.54 3.58
CA SER A 264 -26.61 5.20 3.02
C SER A 264 -28.06 4.71 3.19
N ASP A 265 -28.51 3.86 2.27
CA ASP A 265 -29.84 3.22 2.30
C ASP A 265 -29.99 2.21 3.44
N SER A 266 -28.88 1.81 4.10
CA SER A 266 -28.89 0.89 5.23
C SER A 266 -27.82 1.23 6.27
N GLU A 267 -27.91 0.58 7.43
CA GLU A 267 -27.04 0.86 8.57
C GLU A 267 -25.55 0.66 8.22
N PRO A 268 -24.69 1.68 8.41
CA PRO A 268 -23.27 1.61 8.09
C PRO A 268 -22.55 0.49 8.86
N LYS A 269 -21.73 -0.29 8.15
CA LYS A 269 -20.96 -1.41 8.69
C LYS A 269 -19.48 -1.08 8.77
N PHE A 270 -18.93 -1.41 9.94
CA PHE A 270 -17.51 -1.31 10.26
C PHE A 270 -17.04 -2.67 10.77
N GLU A 271 -15.97 -3.20 10.19
CA GLU A 271 -15.40 -4.49 10.56
C GLU A 271 -13.95 -4.29 11.01
N THR A 272 -13.58 -4.93 12.12
CA THR A 272 -12.21 -4.90 12.64
C THR A 272 -11.78 -6.29 13.05
N VAL A 273 -10.60 -6.73 12.61
CA VAL A 273 -10.00 -8.02 12.95
C VAL A 273 -8.59 -7.78 13.47
N HIS A 274 -8.30 -8.21 14.69
CA HIS A 274 -6.99 -8.00 15.33
C HIS A 274 -6.53 -6.54 15.27
N CYS A 275 -7.36 -5.62 15.76
CA CYS A 275 -7.04 -4.19 15.80
C CYS A 275 -6.99 -3.67 17.24
N ALA A 276 -6.21 -2.62 17.48
CA ALA A 276 -6.13 -1.93 18.77
C ALA A 276 -6.33 -0.41 18.60
N ASN A 277 -6.70 0.23 19.72
CA ASN A 277 -6.91 1.68 19.79
C ASN A 277 -7.83 2.21 18.68
N VAL A 278 -8.91 1.47 18.41
CA VAL A 278 -9.90 1.82 17.39
C VAL A 278 -10.94 2.79 17.97
N LYS A 279 -11.15 3.92 17.29
CA LYS A 279 -12.19 4.90 17.59
C LYS A 279 -13.06 5.11 16.34
N ILE A 280 -14.35 4.83 16.42
CA ILE A 280 -15.32 5.02 15.34
C ILE A 280 -16.48 5.84 15.91
N ASN A 281 -16.55 7.11 15.50
CA ASN A 281 -17.49 8.12 16.01
C ASN A 281 -18.15 8.92 14.90
#